data_AF-A0A969QI83-F1
#
_entry.id   AF-A0A969QI83-F1
#
_cell.length_a   1.000
_cell.length_b   1.000
_cell.length_c   1.000
_cell.angle_alpha   90.00
_cell.angle_beta   90.00
_cell.angle_gamma   90.00
#
_symmetry.space_group_name_H-M   'P 1'
#
loop_
_entity.id
_entity.type
_entity.pdbx_description
1 polymer ?
#
loop_
_entity_poly.entity_id
_entity_poly.type
_entity_poly.pdbx_seq_one_letter_code
_entity_poly.pdbx_strand_id
1 'polypeptide(L)' 'MSPQEPTQPPQPALPAFGWTAYAEQVNGRFAMIGFVSLLLLEFTTGQDFLSWIGLR' A
#
# COMPACT_ATOMS: atom_id res chain seq x y z
N MET A 1 -7.21 21.19 -40.83
CA MET A 1 -6.19 20.62 -39.92
C MET A 1 -6.29 21.40 -38.63
N SER A 2 -6.95 20.85 -37.60
CA SER A 2 -7.04 21.53 -36.31
C SER A 2 -5.66 21.57 -35.66
N PRO A 3 -5.22 22.72 -35.12
CA PRO A 3 -3.97 22.81 -34.38
C PRO A 3 -3.99 21.83 -33.21
N GLN A 4 -2.96 20.97 -33.13
CA GLN A 4 -2.71 20.14 -31.96
C GLN A 4 -2.43 21.07 -30.78
N GLU A 5 -3.27 21.00 -29.75
CA GLU A 5 -3.03 21.67 -28.47
C GLU A 5 -1.71 21.14 -27.90
N PRO A 6 -0.82 22.00 -27.36
CA PRO A 6 0.54 21.60 -27.00
C PRO A 6 0.50 20.42 -26.03
N THR A 7 1.33 19.41 -26.31
CA THR A 7 1.63 18.26 -25.46
C THR A 7 2.02 18.74 -24.07
N GLN A 8 1.03 18.90 -23.18
CA GLN A 8 1.30 19.17 -21.78
C GLN A 8 2.00 17.90 -21.27
N PRO A 9 3.26 17.95 -20.83
CA PRO A 9 3.86 16.80 -20.16
C PRO A 9 2.90 16.38 -19.03
N PRO A 10 2.74 15.08 -18.73
CA PRO A 10 1.85 14.65 -17.65
C PRO A 10 2.23 15.46 -16.42
N GLN A 11 1.39 16.43 -16.05
CA GLN A 11 1.63 17.24 -14.86
C GLN A 11 1.77 16.21 -13.75
N PRO A 12 2.92 16.12 -13.06
CA PRO A 12 3.04 15.20 -11.94
C PRO A 12 1.89 15.54 -11.02
N ALA A 13 0.91 14.63 -10.92
CA ALA A 13 -0.17 14.79 -9.97
C ALA A 13 0.53 14.84 -8.62
N LEU A 14 0.71 16.06 -8.11
CA LEU A 14 1.37 16.31 -6.83
C LEU A 14 0.78 15.32 -5.85
N PRO A 15 1.60 14.54 -5.10
CA PRO A 15 1.08 13.50 -4.22
C PRO A 15 0.07 14.14 -3.29
N ALA A 16 -1.20 13.93 -3.59
CA ALA A 16 -2.27 14.62 -2.93
C ALA A 16 -2.45 13.91 -1.58
N PHE A 17 -2.21 14.67 -0.51
CA PHE A 17 -2.42 14.21 0.86
C PHE A 17 -3.93 14.07 1.09
N GLY A 18 -4.38 12.89 1.49
CA GLY A 18 -5.79 12.56 1.68
C GLY A 18 -6.17 11.21 1.09
N TRP A 19 -7.48 10.96 0.93
CA TRP A 19 -8.02 9.70 0.38
C TRP A 19 -7.90 9.71 -1.14
N THR A 20 -6.69 9.41 -1.60
CA THR A 20 -6.37 9.36 -3.02
C THR A 20 -6.09 7.93 -3.43
N ALA A 21 -6.34 7.60 -4.71
CA ALA A 21 -6.04 6.27 -5.23
C ALA A 21 -4.56 5.87 -5.04
N TYR A 22 -3.64 6.85 -5.08
CA TYR A 22 -2.24 6.61 -4.77
C TYR A 22 -2.03 6.19 -3.30
N ALA A 23 -2.65 6.92 -2.35
CA ALA A 23 -2.58 6.57 -0.93
C ALA A 23 -3.19 5.19 -0.65
N GLU A 24 -4.31 4.85 -1.28
CA GLU A 24 -4.94 3.53 -1.17
C GLU A 24 -4.03 2.40 -1.68
N GLN A 25 -3.40 2.59 -2.85
CA GLN A 25 -2.47 1.61 -3.41
C GLN A 25 -1.24 1.42 -2.53
N VAL A 26 -0.69 2.52 -2.00
CA VAL A 26 0.48 2.48 -1.11
C VAL A 26 0.11 1.79 0.20
N ASN A 27 -1.00 2.14 0.83
CA ASN A 27 -1.49 1.50 2.05
C ASN A 27 -1.77 0.00 1.83
N GLY A 28 -2.37 -0.36 0.70
CA GLY A 28 -2.61 -1.76 0.32
C GLY A 28 -1.32 -2.57 0.20
N ARG A 29 -0.25 -2.00 -0.38
CA ARG A 29 1.07 -2.66 -0.46
C ARG A 29 1.67 -2.88 0.92
N PHE A 30 1.61 -1.88 1.80
CA PHE A 30 2.08 -2.02 3.17
C PHE A 30 1.28 -3.09 3.93
N ALA A 31 -0.03 -3.17 3.74
CA ALA A 31 -0.86 -4.22 4.32
C ALA A 31 -0.45 -5.63 3.84
N MET A 32 -0.21 -5.82 2.55
CA MET A 32 0.26 -7.11 2.01
C MET A 32 1.62 -7.50 2.59
N ILE A 33 2.56 -6.56 2.67
CA ILE A 33 3.89 -6.80 3.26
C ILE A 33 3.77 -7.15 4.75
N GLY A 34 2.95 -6.41 5.49
CA GLY A 34 2.72 -6.66 6.92
C GLY A 34 2.11 -8.05 7.15
N PHE A 35 1.12 -8.43 6.35
CA PHE A 35 0.49 -9.74 6.44
C PHE A 35 1.47 -10.89 6.15
N VAL A 36 2.25 -10.81 5.07
CA VAL A 36 3.27 -11.82 4.76
C VAL A 36 4.35 -11.90 5.83
N SER A 37 4.76 -10.75 6.38
CA SER A 37 5.74 -10.70 7.46
C SER A 37 5.21 -11.36 8.75
N LEU A 38 3.93 -11.18 9.06
CA LEU A 38 3.28 -11.85 10.18
C LEU A 38 3.29 -13.37 10.00
N LEU A 39 2.88 -13.87 8.82
CA LEU A 39 2.92 -15.31 8.52
C LEU A 39 4.34 -15.88 8.62
N LEU A 40 5.35 -15.15 8.15
CA LEU A 40 6.74 -15.56 8.25
C LEU A 40 7.23 -15.59 9.70
N LEU A 41 6.81 -14.62 10.52
CA LEU A 41 7.14 -14.58 11.94
C LEU A 41 6.50 -15.75 12.70
N GLU A 42 5.23 -16.04 12.44
CA GLU A 42 4.50 -17.18 13.00
C GLU A 42 5.18 -18.49 12.62
N PHE A 43 5.57 -18.65 11.34
CA PHE A 43 6.27 -19.84 10.86
C PHE A 43 7.65 -20.03 11.51
N THR A 44 8.41 -18.96 11.68
CA THR A 44 9.78 -19.02 12.24
C THR A 44 9.80 -19.14 13.76
N THR A 45 8.86 -18.49 14.45
CA THR A 45 8.78 -18.46 15.92
C THR A 45 7.95 -19.63 16.46
N GLY A 46 7.03 -20.18 15.66
CA GLY A 46 6.09 -21.21 16.09
C GLY A 46 5.06 -20.72 17.11
N GLN A 47 4.91 -19.40 17.26
CA GLN A 47 3.98 -18.76 18.17
C GLN A 47 3.00 -17.90 17.35
N ASP A 48 1.70 -18.21 17.48
CA ASP A 48 0.66 -17.48 16.77
C ASP A 48 0.58 -16.03 17.27
N PHE A 49 0.50 -15.08 16.35
CA PHE A 49 0.34 -13.66 16.70
C PHE A 49 -0.91 -13.43 17.55
N LEU A 50 -2.00 -14.17 17.27
CA LEU A 50 -3.25 -14.12 18.03
C LEU A 50 -3.06 -14.49 19.51
N SER A 51 -2.18 -15.47 19.78
CA SER A 51 -1.83 -15.84 21.14
C SER A 51 -1.07 -14.73 21.87
N TRP A 52 -0.36 -13.86 21.16
CA TRP A 52 0.42 -12.77 21.75
C TRP A 52 -0.45 -11.57 22.13
N ILE A 53 -1.50 -11.30 21.34
CA ILE A 53 -2.49 -10.24 21.63
C ILE A 53 -3.60 -10.68 22.59
N GLY A 54 -3.50 -11.89 23.16
CA GLY A 54 -4.42 -12.37 24.20
C GLY A 54 -5.72 -12.98 23.70
N LEU A 55 -5.84 -13.28 22.40
CA LEU A 55 -6.99 -13.96 21.82
C LEU A 55 -6.74 -15.47 21.82
N ARG A 56 -6.93 -16.13 22.97
CA ARG A 56 -6.99 -17.59 23.10
C ARG A 56 -7.82 -18.00 24.31
#